data_AF-A0A430J655-F1
#
_entry.id   AF-A0A430J655-F1
#
_cell.length_a   1.000
_cell.length_b   1.000
_cell.length_c   1.000
_cell.angle_alpha   90.00
_cell.angle_beta   90.00
_cell.angle_gamma   90.00
#
_symmetry.space_group_name_H-M   'P 1'
#
loop_
_entity.id
_entity.type
_entity.pdbx_description
1 polymer ?
#
loop_
_entity_poly.entity_id
_entity_poly.type
_entity_poly.pdbx_seq_one_letter_code
_entity_poly.pdbx_strand_id
1 'polypeptide(L)'
;MAGSPVWILRAFMVTCLGFMAPWLTLLQNIDDQEGMSVPELAFSYIDHMPGIASIVFGVESPERVQDNIALLRTPAIREQTLHEMAKAFADVSEFVITPSRWKGK
;
A
#
# COMPACT_ATOMS: atom_id res chain seq x y z
N MET A 1 19.93 7.98 4.64
CA MET A 1 19.49 7.32 3.39
C MET A 1 18.00 7.06 3.53
N ALA A 2 17.18 8.01 3.08
CA ALA A 2 15.72 7.90 3.19
C ALA A 2 15.23 7.08 1.99
N GLY A 3 14.69 5.90 2.24
CA GLY A 3 14.02 5.11 1.21
C GLY A 3 12.83 5.89 0.66
N SER A 4 12.73 5.97 -0.67
CA SER A 4 11.66 6.71 -1.35
C SER A 4 10.28 6.14 -0.99
N PRO A 5 9.26 6.96 -0.65
CA PRO A 5 7.89 6.53 -0.29
C PRO A 5 7.17 5.67 -1.34
N VAL A 6 7.67 5.68 -2.58
CA VAL A 6 7.02 5.11 -3.77
C VAL A 6 6.95 3.57 -3.74
N TRP A 7 7.77 2.91 -2.93
CA TRP A 7 7.84 1.44 -2.88
C TRP A 7 6.59 0.77 -2.28
N ILE A 8 5.91 1.45 -1.35
CA ILE A 8 4.75 0.86 -0.66
C ILE A 8 3.56 0.71 -1.61
N LEU A 9 3.33 1.66 -2.51
CA LEU A 9 2.29 1.56 -3.55
C LEU A 9 2.53 0.42 -4.54
N ARG A 10 3.79 0.09 -4.81
CA ARG A 10 4.11 -0.99 -5.75
C ARG A 10 3.96 -2.39 -5.16
N ALA A 11 3.91 -2.51 -3.83
CA ALA A 11 3.72 -3.80 -3.15
C ALA A 11 2.29 -4.37 -3.29
N PHE A 12 1.31 -3.54 -3.64
CA PHE A 12 -0.09 -3.94 -3.69
C PHE A 12 -0.52 -4.51 -5.04
N MET A 13 0.32 -4.41 -6.07
CA MET A 13 -0.01 -4.87 -7.41
C MET A 13 0.84 -6.08 -7.79
N VAL A 14 0.10 -7.11 -8.20
CA VAL A 14 0.50 -8.26 -9.03
C VAL A 14 0.55 -9.60 -8.26
N THR A 15 -0.13 -10.59 -8.84
CA THR A 15 -0.37 -11.97 -8.38
C THR A 15 0.77 -12.93 -8.76
N CYS A 16 1.83 -12.97 -7.96
CA CYS A 16 2.77 -14.10 -7.85
C CYS A 16 2.75 -14.66 -6.40
N LEU A 17 1.68 -15.38 -6.06
CA LEU A 17 1.17 -15.60 -4.71
C LEU A 17 2.11 -16.17 -3.63
N GLY A 18 3.12 -16.98 -3.96
CA GLY A 18 3.87 -17.74 -2.95
C GLY A 18 4.72 -16.89 -2.00
N PHE A 19 5.51 -15.96 -2.54
CA PHE A 19 6.43 -15.14 -1.74
C PHE A 19 5.77 -13.88 -1.16
N MET A 20 4.56 -13.54 -1.61
CA MET A 20 3.79 -12.40 -1.11
C MET A 20 2.84 -12.75 0.02
N ALA A 21 2.47 -14.03 0.15
CA ALA A 21 1.56 -14.51 1.19
C ALA A 21 1.82 -13.91 2.58
N PRO A 22 3.06 -13.89 3.13
CA PRO A 22 3.28 -13.31 4.47
C PRO A 22 2.98 -11.81 4.53
N TRP A 23 3.25 -11.06 3.46
CA TRP A 23 3.00 -9.62 3.39
C TRP A 23 1.52 -9.31 3.24
N LEU A 24 0.78 -10.13 2.48
CA LEU A 24 -0.67 -10.01 2.33
C LEU A 24 -1.40 -10.35 3.64
N THR A 25 -0.97 -11.42 4.34
CA THR A 25 -1.53 -11.74 5.66
C THR A 25 -1.23 -10.65 6.68
N LEU A 26 -0.03 -10.05 6.64
CA LEU A 26 0.28 -8.91 7.50
C LEU A 26 -0.63 -7.71 7.22
N LEU A 27 -0.85 -7.37 5.94
CA LEU A 27 -1.76 -6.29 5.55
C LEU A 27 -3.19 -6.54 6.04
N GLN A 28 -3.70 -7.76 5.89
CA GLN A 28 -5.01 -8.17 6.37
C GLN A 28 -5.12 -8.06 7.90
N ASN A 29 -4.09 -8.45 8.64
CA ASN A 29 -4.14 -8.31 10.09
C ASN A 29 -4.19 -6.83 10.53
N ILE A 30 -3.55 -5.94 9.78
CA ILE A 30 -3.55 -4.50 10.08
C ILE A 30 -4.88 -3.86 9.67
N ASP A 31 -5.44 -4.26 8.52
CA ASP A 31 -6.71 -3.75 8.02
C ASP A 31 -7.87 -4.07 8.99
N ASP A 32 -7.91 -5.30 9.52
CA ASP A 32 -8.83 -5.77 10.55
C ASP A 32 -8.68 -4.96 11.86
N GLN A 33 -7.45 -4.60 12.23
CA GLN A 33 -7.17 -3.83 13.45
C GLN A 33 -7.59 -2.36 13.36
N GLU A 34 -7.45 -1.74 12.18
CA GLU A 34 -7.88 -0.36 11.94
C GLU A 34 -9.37 -0.26 11.58
N GLY A 35 -10.00 -1.37 11.17
CA GLY A 35 -11.34 -1.35 10.61
C GLY A 35 -11.40 -0.61 9.27
N MET A 36 -10.32 -0.68 8.49
CA MET A 36 -10.18 -0.05 7.18
C MET A 36 -10.04 -1.13 6.11
N SER A 37 -10.51 -0.86 4.89
CA SER A 37 -10.14 -1.70 3.75
C SER A 37 -8.67 -1.47 3.35
N VAL A 38 -8.06 -2.43 2.65
CA VAL A 38 -6.68 -2.29 2.15
C VAL A 38 -6.45 -0.99 1.35
N PRO A 39 -7.34 -0.57 0.42
CA PRO A 39 -7.17 0.70 -0.29
C PRO A 39 -7.20 1.93 0.64
N GLU A 40 -8.09 1.93 1.64
CA GLU A 40 -8.17 3.01 2.64
C GLU A 40 -6.90 3.05 3.49
N LEU A 41 -6.44 1.89 3.97
CA LEU A 41 -5.21 1.79 4.75
C LEU A 41 -4.00 2.32 3.96
N ALA A 42 -3.85 1.91 2.70
CA ALA A 42 -2.79 2.37 1.82
C ALA A 42 -2.88 3.88 1.53
N PHE A 43 -4.09 4.38 1.27
CA PHE A 43 -4.35 5.81 1.07
C PHE A 43 -3.92 6.61 2.30
N SER A 44 -4.47 6.25 3.46
CA SER A 44 -4.25 6.96 4.72
C SER A 44 -2.77 6.97 5.12
N TYR A 45 -2.08 5.84 4.93
CA TYR A 45 -0.64 5.75 5.18
C TYR A 45 0.15 6.77 4.36
N ILE A 46 -0.12 6.89 3.06
CA ILE A 46 0.64 7.74 2.14
C ILE A 46 0.28 9.22 2.31
N ASP A 47 -1.00 9.52 2.47
CA ASP A 47 -1.51 10.89 2.62
C ASP A 47 -0.91 11.59 3.86
N HIS A 48 -0.61 10.82 4.91
CA HIS A 48 0.02 11.32 6.13
C HIS A 48 1.56 11.27 6.11
N MET A 49 2.18 10.86 5.01
CA MET A 49 3.64 10.89 4.90
C MET A 49 4.15 12.32 4.66
N PRO A 50 5.14 12.80 5.44
CA PRO A 50 5.74 14.10 5.22
C PRO A 50 6.30 14.25 3.80
N GLY A 51 5.86 15.30 3.08
CA GLY A 51 6.38 15.65 1.76
C GLY A 51 5.61 15.07 0.57
N ILE A 52 4.52 14.33 0.80
CA ILE A 52 3.59 13.95 -0.26
C ILE A 52 2.63 15.13 -0.52
N ALA A 53 2.62 15.64 -1.75
CA ALA A 53 1.74 16.74 -2.16
C ALA A 53 0.57 16.29 -3.05
N SER A 54 0.69 15.10 -3.66
CA SER A 54 -0.34 14.52 -4.52
C SER A 54 -0.17 13.01 -4.65
N ILE A 55 -1.28 12.30 -4.83
CA ILE A 55 -1.33 10.87 -5.09
C ILE A 55 -1.98 10.66 -6.46
N VAL A 56 -1.36 9.82 -7.30
CA VAL A 56 -1.88 9.49 -8.63
C VAL A 56 -2.43 8.07 -8.60
N PHE A 57 -3.72 7.92 -8.86
CA PHE A 57 -4.37 6.61 -8.98
C PHE A 57 -4.45 6.17 -10.44
N GLY A 58 -4.06 4.92 -10.70
CA GLY A 58 -4.46 4.23 -11.91
C GLY A 58 -5.88 3.69 -11.79
N VAL A 59 -6.63 3.68 -12.88
CA VAL A 59 -7.95 3.06 -12.93
C VAL A 59 -8.14 2.36 -14.27
N GLU A 60 -8.72 1.16 -14.25
CA GLU A 60 -8.92 0.35 -15.45
C GLU A 60 -10.20 0.72 -16.21
N SER A 61 -11.15 1.39 -15.55
CA SER A 61 -12.45 1.76 -16.10
C SER A 61 -12.95 3.10 -15.55
N PRO A 62 -13.55 3.99 -16.36
CA PRO A 62 -14.06 5.29 -15.91
C PRO A 62 -15.06 5.20 -14.74
N GLU A 63 -15.83 4.13 -14.68
CA GLU A 63 -16.86 3.91 -13.65
C GLU A 63 -16.24 3.75 -12.25
N ARG A 64 -14.99 3.28 -12.16
CA ARG A 64 -14.26 3.10 -10.90
C ARG A 64 -13.53 4.35 -10.40
N VAL A 65 -13.61 5.46 -11.14
CA VAL A 65 -13.03 6.73 -10.66
C VAL A 65 -13.67 7.17 -9.35
N GLN A 66 -14.97 6.87 -9.16
CA GLN A 66 -15.69 7.22 -7.93
C GLN A 66 -15.12 6.52 -6.70
N ASP A 67 -14.63 5.28 -6.84
CA ASP A 67 -14.01 4.53 -5.75
C ASP A 67 -12.73 5.24 -5.27
N ASN A 68 -11.91 5.74 -6.20
CA ASN A 68 -10.70 6.51 -5.86
C ASN A 68 -11.05 7.86 -5.21
N ILE A 69 -12.11 8.53 -5.67
CA ILE A 69 -12.57 9.79 -5.07
C ILE A 69 -13.06 9.56 -3.63
N ALA A 70 -13.70 8.42 -3.36
CA ALA A 70 -14.17 8.08 -2.02
C ALA A 70 -13.03 7.99 -1.00
N LEU A 71 -11.81 7.61 -1.42
CA LEU A 71 -10.62 7.54 -0.57
C LEU A 71 -10.20 8.90 0.01
N LEU A 72 -10.58 10.02 -0.62
CA LEU A 72 -10.34 11.36 -0.05
C LEU A 72 -11.06 11.60 1.28
N ARG A 73 -12.02 10.73 1.64
CA ARG A 73 -12.76 10.78 2.90
C ARG A 73 -12.19 9.81 3.95
N THR A 74 -11.15 9.05 3.60
CA THR A 74 -10.54 8.09 4.49
C THR A 74 -9.94 8.80 5.71
N PRO A 75 -10.24 8.35 6.94
CA PRO A 75 -9.68 8.96 8.14
C PRO A 75 -8.18 8.69 8.27
N ALA A 76 -7.52 9.49 9.11
CA ALA A 76 -6.14 9.23 9.49
C ALA A 76 -6.00 7.87 10.19
N ILE A 77 -5.00 7.10 9.78
CA ILE A 77 -4.58 5.87 10.46
C ILE A 77 -3.97 6.21 11.83
N ARG A 78 -4.12 5.32 12.81
CA ARG A 78 -3.49 5.51 14.13
C ARG A 78 -1.97 5.65 13.99
N GLU A 79 -1.38 6.55 14.77
CA GLU A 79 0.07 6.82 14.76
C GLU A 79 0.90 5.57 15.07
N GLN A 80 0.43 4.75 16.02
CA GLN A 80 1.05 3.46 16.34
C GLN A 80 1.10 2.55 15.10
N THR A 81 0.00 2.43 14.38
CA THR A 81 -0.11 1.59 13.20
C THR A 81 0.76 2.10 12.05
N LEU A 82 0.84 3.43 11.88
CA LEU A 82 1.78 4.04 10.93
C LEU A 82 3.23 3.65 11.23
N HIS A 83 3.63 3.68 12.51
CA HIS A 83 4.96 3.25 12.93
C HIS A 83 5.19 1.75 12.71
N GLU A 84 4.20 0.91 13.05
CA GLU A 84 4.26 -0.54 12.87
C GLU A 84 4.36 -0.92 11.39
N MET A 85 3.58 -0.29 10.52
CA MET A 85 3.67 -0.47 9.06
C MET A 85 5.04 -0.02 8.53
N ALA A 86 5.51 1.17 8.93
CA ALA A 86 6.81 1.66 8.50
C ALA A 86 7.94 0.70 8.88
N LYS A 87 7.87 0.10 10.07
CA LYS A 87 8.85 -0.90 10.53
C LYS A 87 8.70 -2.24 9.82
N ALA A 88 7.48 -2.74 9.69
CA ALA A 88 7.23 -4.08 9.16
C ALA A 88 7.53 -4.16 7.66
N PHE A 89 7.23 -3.12 6.89
CA PHE A 89 7.47 -3.09 5.44
C PHE A 89 8.84 -2.52 5.04
N ALA A 90 9.70 -2.11 5.99
CA ALA A 90 11.03 -1.58 5.72
C ALA A 90 11.94 -2.57 4.97
N ASP A 91 11.77 -3.87 5.26
CA ASP A 91 12.64 -4.94 4.75
C ASP A 91 12.00 -5.74 3.60
N VAL A 92 10.91 -5.23 3.02
CA VAL A 92 10.30 -5.87 1.84
C VAL A 92 11.30 -5.87 0.70
N SER A 93 11.65 -7.05 0.22
CA SER A 93 12.57 -7.21 -0.91
C SER A 93 12.04 -6.48 -2.15
N GLU A 94 12.92 -5.76 -2.84
CA GLU A 94 12.58 -5.08 -4.09
C GLU A 94 12.05 -6.05 -5.17
N PHE A 95 12.42 -7.33 -5.07
CA PHE A 95 11.84 -8.38 -5.92
C PHE A 95 10.32 -8.49 -5.73
N VAL A 96 9.81 -8.37 -4.49
CA VAL A 96 8.37 -8.48 -4.18
C VAL A 96 7.54 -7.42 -4.90
N ILE A 97 8.09 -6.20 -5.02
CA ILE A 97 7.36 -5.00 -5.48
C ILE A 97 7.70 -4.60 -6.91
N THR A 98 8.54 -5.38 -7.59
CA THR A 98 9.02 -5.05 -8.94
C THR A 98 8.68 -6.20 -9.90
N PRO A 99 7.49 -6.17 -10.54
CA PRO A 99 7.03 -7.25 -11.42
C PRO A 99 8.01 -7.61 -12.55
N SER A 100 8.77 -6.64 -13.07
CA SER A 100 9.79 -6.90 -14.10
C SER A 100 10.97 -7.76 -13.64
N ARG A 101 11.15 -7.95 -12.32
CA ARG A 101 12.17 -8.84 -11.75
C ARG A 101 11.71 -10.28 -11.62
N TRP A 102 10.42 -10.56 -11.81
CA TRP A 102 9.88 -11.91 -11.68
C TRP A 102 10.29 -12.73 -12.89
N LYS A 103 11.10 -13.77 -12.68
CA LYS A 103 11.58 -14.63 -13.76
C LYS A 103 10.40 -15.44 -14.31
N GLY A 104 10.15 -15.34 -15.62
CA GLY A 104 9.14 -16.11 -16.33
C GLY A 104 8.00 -15.24 -16.87
N LYS A 105 8.17 -14.72 -18.08
CA LYS A 105 7.14 -14.85 -19.12
C LYS A 105 7.57 -16.01 -20.01
#